data_AF-A0A7V3F5A2-F1
#
_entry.id   AF-A0A7V3F5A2-F1
#
_cell.length_a   1.000
_cell.length_b   1.000
_cell.length_c   1.000
_cell.angle_alpha   90.00
_cell.angle_beta   90.00
_cell.angle_gamma   90.00
#
_symmetry.space_group_name_H-M   'P 1'
#
loop_
_entity.id
_entity.type
_entity.pdbx_description
1 polymer ?
#
loop_
_entity_poly.entity_id
_entity_poly.type
_entity_poly.pdbx_seq_one_letter_code
_entity_poly.pdbx_strand_id
1 'polypeptide(L)'
;MPDGKMRLQWRSPCMQISSTRPFLNNPVLSTSYGLLYEMDCLKFFPALRDESLDCVFADPPFNLGKVYGCGEVNDALGTDEYLQWSQTWLKECIRVRKPGAALFVYIIPQWGYHFASYLEAQGMLFRHWIAVSMKGSFPRGQKLYPAH
;
A
#
# COMPACT_ATOMS: atom_id res chain seq x y z
N MET A 1 1.81 -3.50 51.28
CA MET A 1 2.66 -2.67 50.42
C MET A 1 2.67 -3.33 49.04
N PRO A 2 1.85 -2.89 48.07
CA PRO A 2 1.85 -3.49 46.74
C PRO A 2 3.06 -2.97 45.96
N ASP A 3 3.80 -3.92 45.40
CA ASP A 3 4.92 -3.77 44.48
C ASP A 3 4.47 -3.04 43.21
N GLY A 4 4.82 -1.76 43.13
CA GLY A 4 4.54 -0.84 42.03
C GLY A 4 5.25 -1.20 40.72
N LYS A 5 4.93 -2.35 40.13
CA LYS A 5 5.20 -2.60 38.70
C LYS A 5 4.12 -1.90 37.90
N MET A 6 4.36 -0.61 37.65
CA MET A 6 3.65 0.17 36.66
C MET A 6 3.90 -0.49 35.28
N ARG A 7 3.02 -1.42 34.89
CA ARG A 7 2.96 -1.90 33.51
C ARG A 7 2.51 -0.70 32.67
N LEU A 8 3.38 -0.23 31.79
CA LEU A 8 3.01 0.68 30.71
C LEU A 8 1.96 -0.02 29.85
N GLN A 9 0.68 0.21 30.14
CA GLN A 9 -0.40 -0.08 29.22
C GLN A 9 -0.37 1.00 28.15
N TRP A 10 0.09 0.63 26.95
CA TRP A 10 -0.06 1.46 25.76
C TRP A 10 -1.55 1.69 25.48
N ARG A 11 -2.04 2.87 25.83
CA ARG A 11 -3.37 3.38 25.43
C ARG A 11 -3.18 4.44 24.35
N SER A 12 -2.96 4.03 23.12
CA SER A 12 -3.49 4.71 21.92
C SER A 12 -3.26 3.85 20.66
N PRO A 13 -4.22 3.82 19.72
CA PRO A 13 -4.51 2.64 18.90
C PRO A 13 -4.39 2.98 17.42
N CYS A 14 -3.17 3.08 16.87
CA CYS A 14 -3.03 3.50 15.46
C CYS A 14 -3.46 2.41 14.47
N MET A 15 -3.60 1.16 14.90
CA MET A 15 -4.19 0.11 14.09
C MET A 15 -4.92 -0.88 15.00
N GLN A 16 -6.24 -0.70 15.16
CA GLN A 16 -7.07 -1.76 15.76
C GLN A 16 -7.26 -2.86 14.73
N ILE A 17 -6.25 -3.72 14.63
CA ILE A 17 -6.35 -5.00 13.95
C ILE A 17 -7.48 -5.77 14.65
N SER A 18 -8.50 -6.18 13.90
CA SER A 18 -9.61 -6.92 14.48
C SER A 18 -9.10 -8.18 15.17
N SER A 19 -9.41 -8.36 16.45
CA SER A 19 -9.01 -9.53 17.26
C SER A 19 -9.59 -10.85 16.75
N THR A 20 -10.42 -10.83 15.71
CA THR A 20 -11.08 -12.00 15.12
C THR A 20 -10.27 -12.70 14.03
N ARG A 21 -9.05 -12.24 13.68
CA ARG A 21 -8.28 -12.84 12.59
C ARG A 21 -6.85 -13.25 13.03
N PRO A 22 -6.59 -14.56 13.21
CA PRO A 22 -5.36 -15.05 13.86
C PRO A 22 -4.06 -14.79 13.08
N PHE A 23 -4.11 -14.63 11.76
CA PHE A 23 -2.90 -14.47 10.92
C PHE A 23 -2.21 -13.11 11.07
N LEU A 24 -2.88 -12.08 11.59
CA LEU A 24 -2.29 -10.77 11.82
C LEU A 24 -1.39 -10.73 13.07
N ASN A 25 -1.33 -11.82 13.84
CA ASN A 25 -0.55 -11.87 15.07
C ASN A 25 0.95 -12.13 14.83
N ASN A 26 1.38 -12.39 13.59
CA ASN A 26 2.76 -12.76 13.29
C ASN A 26 3.39 -11.85 12.21
N PRO A 27 3.68 -10.58 12.54
CA PRO A 27 4.46 -9.71 11.66
C PRO A 27 5.90 -10.23 11.54
N VAL A 28 6.50 -10.07 10.35
CA VAL A 28 7.92 -10.45 10.12
C VAL A 28 8.89 -9.44 10.72
N LEU A 29 8.44 -8.19 10.91
CA LEU A 29 9.16 -7.17 11.65
C LEU A 29 8.17 -6.38 12.51
N SER A 30 8.50 -6.21 13.79
CA SER A 30 7.74 -5.41 14.73
C SER A 30 8.66 -4.39 15.39
N THR A 31 8.24 -3.13 15.40
CA THR A 31 8.96 -2.00 16.01
C THR A 31 8.00 -1.16 16.84
N SER A 32 8.53 -0.17 17.55
CA SER A 32 7.69 0.83 18.23
C SER A 32 6.89 1.72 17.27
N TYR A 33 7.24 1.74 15.97
CA TYR A 33 6.63 2.61 14.97
C TYR A 33 5.66 1.89 14.02
N GLY A 34 5.71 0.57 13.95
CA GLY A 34 4.88 -0.17 13.01
C GLY A 34 5.25 -1.63 12.86
N LEU A 35 4.46 -2.30 12.02
CA LEU A 35 4.50 -3.73 11.77
C LEU A 35 4.69 -3.96 10.26
N LEU A 36 5.51 -4.96 9.91
CA LEU A 36 5.67 -5.43 8.54
C LEU A 36 5.10 -6.85 8.44
N TYR A 37 4.31 -7.08 7.41
CA TYR A 37 3.74 -8.39 7.10
C TYR A 37 4.25 -8.85 5.74
N GLU A 38 4.74 -10.08 5.67
CA GLU A 38 5.07 -10.75 4.41
C GLU A 38 3.84 -11.53 3.94
N MET A 39 3.00 -10.87 3.13
CA MET A 39 1.81 -11.49 2.57
C MET A 39 1.26 -10.73 1.37
N ASP A 40 0.38 -11.41 0.64
CA ASP A 40 -0.47 -10.79 -0.37
C ASP A 40 -1.35 -9.71 0.26
N CYS A 41 -1.26 -8.48 -0.26
CA CYS A 41 -2.01 -7.34 0.24
C CYS A 41 -3.53 -7.53 0.12
N LEU A 42 -4.01 -8.27 -0.89
CA LEU A 42 -5.44 -8.60 -1.04
C LEU A 42 -5.93 -9.58 0.03
N LYS A 43 -5.03 -10.34 0.65
CA LYS A 43 -5.34 -11.16 1.84
C LYS A 43 -5.24 -10.34 3.14
N PHE A 44 -4.38 -9.33 3.15
CA PHE A 44 -4.20 -8.42 4.28
C PHE A 44 -5.37 -7.45 4.47
N PHE A 45 -5.79 -6.79 3.38
CA PHE A 45 -6.81 -5.74 3.42
C PHE A 45 -8.12 -6.15 4.11
N PRO A 46 -8.73 -7.32 3.79
CA PRO A 46 -9.95 -7.76 4.45
C PRO A 46 -9.84 -7.84 5.97
N ALA A 47 -8.62 -7.96 6.48
CA ALA A 47 -8.34 -8.10 7.90
C ALA A 47 -8.31 -6.75 8.64
N LEU A 48 -8.25 -5.64 7.89
CA LEU A 48 -8.37 -4.29 8.38
C LEU A 48 -9.84 -3.90 8.51
N ARG A 49 -10.15 -3.14 9.56
CA ARG A 49 -11.48 -2.56 9.72
C ARG A 49 -11.71 -1.46 8.69
N ASP A 50 -12.96 -1.31 8.30
CA ASP A 50 -13.44 -0.16 7.53
C ASP A 50 -13.10 1.14 8.28
N GLU A 51 -12.86 2.21 7.52
CA GLU A 51 -12.67 3.56 8.04
C GLU A 51 -11.68 3.66 9.23
N SER A 52 -10.56 2.95 9.14
CA SER A 52 -9.58 2.85 10.22
C SER A 52 -8.27 3.58 9.93
N LEU A 53 -7.96 3.87 8.66
CA LEU A 53 -6.69 4.48 8.25
C LEU A 53 -6.85 5.98 7.92
N ASP A 54 -5.91 6.79 8.40
CA ASP A 54 -5.82 8.23 8.11
C ASP A 54 -5.06 8.53 6.80
N CYS A 55 -4.27 7.57 6.31
CA CYS A 55 -3.51 7.67 5.07
C CYS A 55 -3.20 6.28 4.53
N VAL A 56 -3.27 6.12 3.21
CA VAL A 56 -2.78 4.96 2.48
C VAL A 56 -1.75 5.42 1.45
N PHE A 57 -0.58 4.81 1.44
CA PHE A 57 0.46 5.03 0.43
C PHE A 57 0.75 3.69 -0.25
N ALA A 58 0.63 3.64 -1.58
CA ALA A 58 0.85 2.45 -2.37
C ALA A 58 1.85 2.70 -3.49
N ASP A 59 2.80 1.78 -3.64
CA ASP A 59 3.75 1.67 -4.76
C ASP A 59 3.58 0.27 -5.38
N PRO A 60 2.51 0.05 -6.18
CA PRO A 60 2.23 -1.26 -6.76
C PRO A 60 3.21 -1.58 -7.90
N PRO A 61 3.29 -2.85 -8.36
CA PRO A 61 4.04 -3.20 -9.57
C PRO A 61 3.54 -2.42 -10.79
N PHE A 62 4.46 -1.94 -11.64
CA PHE A 62 4.15 -1.04 -12.77
C PHE A 62 3.76 -1.76 -14.07
N ASN A 63 3.68 -3.09 -14.05
CA ASN A 63 3.40 -3.93 -15.21
C ASN A 63 4.43 -3.77 -16.34
N LEU A 64 5.71 -3.78 -16.01
CA LEU A 64 6.83 -3.54 -16.94
C LEU A 64 7.68 -4.80 -17.19
N GLY A 65 7.18 -5.97 -16.81
CA GLY A 65 7.89 -7.24 -16.88
C GLY A 65 9.08 -7.34 -15.91
N LYS A 66 9.06 -6.57 -14.81
CA LYS A 66 10.15 -6.58 -13.84
C LYS A 66 10.12 -7.87 -13.01
N VAL A 67 11.29 -8.45 -12.81
CA VAL A 67 11.47 -9.60 -11.91
C VAL A 67 11.63 -9.07 -10.48
N TYR A 68 10.67 -9.39 -9.62
CA TYR A 68 10.72 -9.09 -8.18
C TYR A 68 11.11 -10.35 -7.40
N GLY A 69 12.01 -10.21 -6.42
CA GLY A 69 12.45 -11.31 -5.56
C GLY A 69 12.91 -12.52 -6.38
N CYS A 70 12.30 -13.68 -6.12
CA CYS A 70 12.59 -14.95 -6.78
C CYS A 70 11.83 -15.16 -8.12
N GLY A 71 11.10 -14.15 -8.61
CA GLY A 71 10.32 -14.24 -9.85
C GLY A 71 8.89 -14.78 -9.69
N GLU A 72 8.35 -14.74 -8.48
CA GLU A 72 7.00 -15.25 -8.17
C GLU A 72 5.87 -14.29 -8.58
N VAL A 73 6.19 -13.00 -8.77
CA VAL A 73 5.22 -11.97 -9.17
C VAL A 73 5.27 -11.78 -10.68
N ASN A 74 4.14 -12.01 -11.34
CA ASN A 74 3.98 -11.70 -12.76
C ASN A 74 3.70 -10.20 -12.94
N ASP A 75 4.71 -9.45 -13.37
CA ASP A 75 4.62 -8.01 -13.68
C ASP A 75 4.42 -7.76 -15.18
N ALA A 76 3.90 -8.72 -15.93
CA ALA A 76 3.60 -8.60 -17.36
C ALA A 76 2.18 -9.13 -17.67
N LEU A 77 1.21 -8.66 -16.89
CA LEU A 77 -0.20 -8.96 -17.09
C LEU A 77 -0.76 -8.24 -18.33
N GLY A 78 -1.80 -8.81 -18.92
CA GLY A 78 -2.56 -8.10 -19.96
C GLY A 78 -3.20 -6.82 -19.40
N THR A 79 -3.40 -5.80 -20.24
CA THR A 79 -3.94 -4.49 -19.82
C THR A 79 -5.21 -4.62 -18.97
N ASP A 80 -6.20 -5.38 -19.45
CA ASP A 80 -7.48 -5.54 -18.73
C ASP A 80 -7.31 -6.29 -17.41
N GLU A 81 -6.45 -7.30 -17.39
CA GLU A 81 -6.14 -8.08 -16.19
C GLU A 81 -5.46 -7.20 -15.13
N TYR A 82 -4.47 -6.39 -15.54
CA TYR A 82 -3.77 -5.46 -14.66
C TYR A 82 -4.72 -4.39 -14.08
N LEU A 83 -5.60 -3.83 -14.92
CA LEU A 83 -6.58 -2.85 -14.47
C LEU A 83 -7.61 -3.47 -13.52
N GLN A 84 -8.12 -4.66 -13.82
CA GLN A 84 -9.06 -5.38 -12.95
C GLN A 84 -8.41 -5.69 -11.60
N TRP A 85 -7.22 -6.27 -11.61
CA TRP A 85 -6.44 -6.51 -10.39
C TRP A 85 -6.21 -5.20 -9.61
N SER A 86 -5.90 -4.10 -10.31
CA SER A 86 -5.65 -2.83 -9.67
C SER A 86 -6.88 -2.24 -8.97
N GLN A 87 -8.04 -2.36 -9.61
CA GLN A 87 -9.32 -1.94 -9.03
C GLN A 87 -9.66 -2.73 -7.77
N THR A 88 -9.25 -4.01 -7.66
CA THR A 88 -9.49 -4.80 -6.44
C THR A 88 -8.81 -4.22 -5.21
N TRP A 89 -7.52 -3.89 -5.28
CA TRP A 89 -6.82 -3.32 -4.13
C TRP A 89 -7.15 -1.85 -3.92
N LEU A 90 -7.44 -1.08 -4.98
CA LEU A 90 -7.92 0.30 -4.86
C LEU A 90 -9.25 0.38 -4.12
N LYS A 91 -10.17 -0.55 -4.40
CA LYS A 91 -11.46 -0.65 -3.68
C LYS A 91 -11.26 -0.90 -2.19
N GLU A 92 -10.32 -1.78 -1.83
CA GLU A 92 -9.98 -2.02 -0.43
C GLU A 92 -9.37 -0.78 0.22
N CYS A 93 -8.52 -0.03 -0.49
CA CYS A 93 -7.96 1.24 -0.02
C CYS A 93 -9.06 2.27 0.28
N ILE A 94 -10.12 2.32 -0.54
CA ILE A 94 -11.28 3.18 -0.28
C ILE A 94 -11.99 2.74 1.00
N ARG A 95 -12.27 1.44 1.16
CA ARG A 95 -12.99 0.88 2.32
C ARG A 95 -12.29 1.13 3.65
N VAL A 96 -10.98 0.89 3.72
CA VAL A 96 -10.23 0.95 4.99
C VAL A 96 -9.90 2.39 5.42
N ARG A 97 -10.01 3.36 4.52
CA ARG A 97 -9.67 4.75 4.78
C ARG A 97 -10.84 5.50 5.42
N LYS A 98 -10.58 6.33 6.42
CA LYS A 98 -11.59 7.22 7.02
C LYS A 98 -12.12 8.24 6.02
N PRO A 99 -13.34 8.79 6.20
CA PRO A 99 -13.77 9.99 5.47
C PRO A 99 -12.74 11.13 5.63
N GLY A 100 -12.30 11.73 4.51
CA GLY A 100 -11.35 12.85 4.49
C GLY A 100 -9.85 12.50 4.56
N ALA A 101 -9.47 11.26 4.88
CA ALA A 101 -8.09 10.79 4.85
C ALA A 101 -7.46 10.76 3.43
N ALA A 102 -6.15 10.56 3.32
CA ALA A 102 -5.45 10.60 2.01
C ALA A 102 -5.19 9.20 1.41
N LEU A 103 -5.17 9.12 0.07
CA LEU A 103 -4.63 7.98 -0.69
C LEU A 103 -3.59 8.51 -1.67
N PHE A 104 -2.39 7.99 -1.62
CA PHE A 104 -1.30 8.27 -2.55
C PHE A 104 -0.94 6.98 -3.29
N VAL A 105 -0.86 7.05 -4.61
CA VAL A 105 -0.42 5.95 -5.46
C VAL A 105 0.75 6.42 -6.30
N TYR A 106 1.90 5.78 -6.16
CA TYR A 106 3.07 6.01 -6.98
C TYR A 106 3.02 5.06 -8.18
N ILE A 107 2.86 5.61 -9.39
CA ILE A 107 2.67 4.83 -10.60
C ILE A 107 3.04 5.67 -11.83
N ILE A 108 3.31 4.99 -12.94
CA ILE A 108 3.56 5.64 -14.23
C ILE A 108 2.28 6.27 -14.81
N PRO A 109 2.39 7.34 -15.63
CA PRO A 109 1.24 8.01 -16.21
C PRO A 109 0.28 7.09 -16.97
N GLN A 110 0.80 6.07 -17.67
CA GLN A 110 0.00 5.10 -18.43
C GLN A 110 -1.10 4.42 -17.60
N TRP A 111 -0.84 4.13 -16.33
CA TRP A 111 -1.84 3.53 -15.43
C TRP A 111 -2.49 4.58 -14.53
N GLY A 112 -1.76 5.65 -14.21
CA GLY A 112 -2.22 6.69 -13.30
C GLY A 112 -3.55 7.35 -13.71
N TYR A 113 -3.76 7.60 -15.02
CA TYR A 113 -5.04 8.19 -15.46
C TYR A 113 -6.22 7.21 -15.34
N HIS A 114 -5.99 5.90 -15.54
CA HIS A 114 -7.02 4.89 -15.32
C HIS A 114 -7.39 4.80 -13.83
N PHE A 115 -6.39 4.85 -12.95
CA PHE A 115 -6.62 4.79 -11.51
C PHE A 115 -7.34 6.04 -11.01
N ALA A 116 -6.94 7.23 -11.47
CA ALA A 116 -7.60 8.48 -11.13
C ALA A 116 -9.08 8.48 -11.56
N SER A 117 -9.36 8.06 -12.80
CA SER A 117 -10.74 7.95 -13.31
C SER A 117 -11.59 6.96 -12.50
N TYR A 118 -11.03 5.79 -12.18
CA TYR A 118 -11.71 4.80 -11.34
C TYR A 118 -12.01 5.35 -9.94
N LEU A 119 -11.02 5.94 -9.27
CA LEU A 119 -11.18 6.49 -7.92
C LEU A 119 -12.23 7.61 -7.88
N GLU A 120 -12.22 8.52 -8.86
CA GLU A 120 -13.22 9.58 -8.97
C GLU A 120 -14.63 9.03 -9.18
N ALA A 121 -14.78 8.00 -10.02
CA ALA A 121 -16.06 7.28 -10.20
C ALA A 121 -16.55 6.58 -8.92
N GLN A 122 -15.65 6.25 -7.98
CA GLN A 122 -15.99 5.73 -6.66
C GLN A 122 -16.24 6.83 -5.61
N GLY A 123 -16.28 8.11 -6.00
CA GLY A 123 -16.56 9.23 -5.11
C GLY A 123 -15.34 9.79 -4.37
N MET A 124 -14.12 9.42 -4.79
CA MET A 124 -12.91 10.05 -4.27
C MET A 124 -12.68 11.41 -4.94
N LEU A 125 -12.19 12.39 -4.17
CA LEU A 125 -11.79 13.68 -4.71
C LEU A 125 -10.36 13.60 -5.24
N PHE A 126 -10.18 13.76 -6.55
CA PHE A 126 -8.85 13.94 -7.14
C PHE A 126 -8.28 15.30 -6.71
N ARG A 127 -7.12 15.31 -6.05
CA ARG A 127 -6.50 16.55 -5.53
C ARG A 127 -5.23 16.95 -6.27
N HIS A 128 -4.31 16.01 -6.46
CA HIS A 128 -2.96 16.32 -6.92
C HIS A 128 -2.47 15.26 -7.91
N TRP A 129 -1.95 15.74 -9.05
CA TRP A 129 -1.04 14.97 -9.88
C TRP A 129 0.38 15.33 -9.49
N ILE A 130 1.07 14.45 -8.77
CA ILE A 130 2.43 14.71 -8.28
C ILE A 130 3.43 14.10 -9.26
N ALA A 131 4.10 14.95 -10.05
CA ALA A 131 5.17 14.51 -10.92
C ALA A 131 6.50 14.49 -10.15
N VAL A 132 7.10 13.30 -10.02
CA VAL A 132 8.41 13.14 -9.38
C VAL A 132 9.49 13.13 -10.44
N SER A 133 10.34 14.15 -10.47
CA SER A 133 11.55 14.13 -11.30
C SER A 133 12.70 13.50 -10.51
N MET A 134 13.02 12.25 -10.82
CA MET A 134 14.22 11.61 -10.28
C MET A 134 15.45 12.04 -11.08
N LYS A 135 16.04 13.18 -10.72
CA LYS A 135 17.37 13.59 -11.22
C LYS A 135 18.43 12.72 -10.55
N GLY A 136 18.68 11.54 -11.11
CA GLY A 136 19.54 10.54 -10.50
C GLY A 136 19.95 9.43 -11.44
N SER A 137 20.44 9.76 -12.63
CA SER A 137 21.31 8.85 -13.38
C SER A 137 22.66 8.76 -12.67
N PHE A 138 22.71 8.10 -11.51
CA PHE A 138 24.00 7.68 -10.97
C PHE A 138 24.59 6.67 -11.97
N PRO A 139 25.81 6.89 -12.50
CA PRO A 139 26.46 5.91 -13.34
C PRO A 139 26.61 4.59 -12.57
N ARG A 140 25.90 3.54 -12.99
CA ARG A 140 26.17 2.16 -12.56
C ARG A 140 26.77 1.40 -13.74
N GLY A 141 28.08 1.57 -13.94
CA GLY A 141 28.81 0.91 -15.02
C GLY A 141 28.28 1.29 -16.41
N GLN A 142 28.12 0.31 -17.31
CA GLN A 142 27.70 0.51 -18.71
C GLN A 142 26.17 0.43 -18.94
N LYS A 143 25.33 0.53 -17.90
CA LYS A 143 23.86 0.42 -18.06
C LYS A 143 23.17 1.72 -17.67
N LEU A 144 22.24 2.18 -18.50
CA LEU A 144 21.32 3.26 -18.17
C LEU A 144 20.33 2.79 -17.11
N TYR A 145 20.10 3.62 -16.10
CA TYR A 145 19.08 3.38 -15.09
C TYR A 145 17.70 3.72 -15.70
N PRO A 146 16.71 2.80 -15.66
CA PRO A 146 15.35 3.12 -16.08
C PRO A 146 14.68 3.94 -14.97
N ALA A 147 15.03 5.23 -14.85
CA ALA A 147 14.20 6.21 -14.18
C ALA A 147 13.21 6.74 -15.23
N HIS A 148 11.94 6.45 -15.04
CA HIS A 148 10.82 7.06 -15.77
C HIS A 148 9.82 7.60 -14.76
#